data_AF-A8NSQ3-F1
#
_entry.id   AF-A8NSQ3-F1
#
_cell.length_a   1.000
_cell.length_b   1.000
_cell.length_c   1.000
_cell.angle_alpha   90.00
_cell.angle_beta   90.00
_cell.angle_gamma   90.00
#
_symmetry.space_group_name_H-M   'P 1'
#
loop_
_entity.id
_entity.type
_entity.pdbx_description
1 polymer ?
#
loop_
_entity_poly.entity_id
_entity_poly.type
_entity_poly.pdbx_seq_one_letter_code
_entity_poly.pdbx_strand_id
1 'polypeptide(L)'
;MVSSTPSHSISHLYVLILTIYAVLCVSYATASCLPCTNPSKRLADLGLLGLDVEDEAVSGSAEGSEARSEGVVREFKRDVYSPRITHPTSGSVWKAGRNATVTWDLSDMPRNVTNPYGTLILGYISDDDQYNEHLDLRHPLALKFDIRHGNVTFRVPKVSSRADYVVILFGDSGNRSPKFSIKG
;
A
#
# COMPACT_ATOMS: atom_id res chain seq x y z
N MET A 1 26.57 -52.94 -28.75
CA MET A 1 26.01 -52.62 -27.41
C MET A 1 26.83 -51.49 -26.80
N VAL A 2 26.35 -50.25 -26.85
CA VAL A 2 26.80 -49.18 -25.94
C VAL A 2 25.57 -48.33 -25.67
N SER A 3 25.02 -48.48 -24.47
CA SER A 3 23.97 -47.63 -23.91
C SER A 3 24.66 -46.50 -23.17
N SER A 4 24.46 -45.26 -23.59
CA SER A 4 24.95 -44.06 -22.91
C SER A 4 23.75 -43.27 -22.45
N THR A 5 23.44 -43.35 -21.15
CA THR A 5 22.44 -42.51 -20.49
C THR A 5 23.10 -41.23 -19.96
N PRO A 6 22.61 -40.02 -20.32
CA PRO A 6 23.00 -38.80 -19.63
C PRO A 6 21.83 -38.28 -18.77
N SER A 7 21.60 -38.88 -17.61
CA SER A 7 20.58 -38.40 -16.65
C SER A 7 21.15 -37.64 -15.44
N HIS A 8 22.47 -37.54 -15.31
CA HIS A 8 23.12 -36.97 -14.13
C HIS A 8 23.38 -35.47 -14.19
N SER A 9 23.24 -34.79 -15.34
CA SER A 9 23.60 -33.37 -15.45
C SER A 9 22.47 -32.41 -15.02
N ILE A 10 21.21 -32.82 -15.16
CA ILE A 10 20.04 -31.96 -14.90
C ILE A 10 19.73 -31.87 -13.40
N SER A 11 20.03 -32.93 -12.62
CA SER A 11 19.78 -32.98 -11.18
C SER A 11 20.68 -32.03 -10.38
N HIS A 12 21.95 -31.89 -10.76
CA HIS A 12 22.88 -30.99 -10.07
C HIS A 12 22.52 -29.52 -10.26
N LEU A 13 22.05 -29.12 -11.45
CA LEU A 13 21.61 -27.76 -11.71
C LEU A 13 20.33 -27.42 -10.92
N TYR A 14 19.40 -28.36 -10.82
CA TYR A 14 18.16 -28.19 -10.04
C TYR A 14 18.45 -28.06 -8.53
N VAL A 15 19.37 -28.87 -7.99
CA VAL A 15 19.80 -28.79 -6.59
C VAL A 15 20.51 -27.45 -6.31
N LEU A 16 21.35 -26.95 -7.23
CA LEU A 16 22.00 -25.65 -7.09
C LEU A 16 21.00 -24.49 -7.12
N ILE A 17 20.00 -24.54 -8.00
CA ILE A 17 18.97 -23.49 -8.07
C ILE A 17 18.13 -23.47 -6.78
N LEU A 18 17.74 -24.64 -6.26
CA LEU A 18 16.99 -24.73 -5.01
C LEU A 18 17.78 -24.26 -3.79
N THR A 19 19.09 -24.56 -3.71
CA THR A 19 19.92 -24.09 -2.59
C THR A 19 20.14 -22.57 -2.65
N ILE A 20 20.36 -22.00 -3.83
CA ILE A 20 20.44 -20.55 -4.02
C ILE A 20 19.12 -19.87 -3.60
N TYR A 21 17.98 -20.43 -3.99
CA TYR A 21 16.66 -19.91 -3.62
C TYR A 21 16.40 -19.97 -2.12
N ALA A 22 16.80 -21.07 -1.46
CA ALA A 22 16.69 -21.22 -0.01
C ALA A 22 17.56 -20.20 0.75
N VAL A 23 18.80 -19.95 0.31
CA VAL A 23 19.70 -18.95 0.92
C VAL A 23 19.16 -17.52 0.72
N LEU A 24 18.61 -17.21 -0.46
CA LEU A 24 17.94 -15.93 -0.72
C LEU A 24 16.68 -15.73 0.14
N CYS A 25 15.87 -16.78 0.33
CA CYS A 25 14.69 -16.71 1.21
C CYS A 25 15.07 -16.45 2.68
N VAL A 26 16.12 -17.11 3.20
CA VAL A 26 16.56 -16.90 4.59
C VAL A 26 17.12 -15.49 4.80
N SER A 27 17.82 -14.94 3.79
CA SER A 27 18.34 -13.56 3.86
C SER A 27 17.25 -12.49 3.72
N TYR A 28 16.20 -12.74 2.92
CA TYR A 28 15.02 -11.86 2.88
C TYR A 28 14.21 -11.89 4.18
N ALA A 29 14.09 -13.06 4.83
CA ALA A 29 13.38 -13.19 6.09
C ALA A 29 14.09 -12.47 7.26
N THR A 30 15.43 -12.42 7.28
CA THR A 30 16.18 -11.69 8.31
C THR A 30 16.26 -10.19 8.05
N ALA A 31 16.19 -9.73 6.78
CA ALA A 31 16.13 -8.31 6.45
C ALA A 31 14.80 -7.64 6.84
N SER A 32 13.74 -8.45 7.01
CA SER A 32 12.40 -7.99 7.42
C SER A 32 12.26 -7.78 8.93
N CYS A 33 13.31 -8.09 9.70
CA CYS A 33 13.29 -8.09 11.17
C CYS A 33 14.39 -7.19 11.76
N LEU A 34 14.64 -6.02 11.15
CA LEU A 34 15.30 -4.93 11.87
C LEU A 34 14.25 -4.28 12.79
N PRO A 35 14.29 -4.47 14.12
CA PRO A 35 13.61 -3.55 15.01
C PRO A 35 14.22 -2.17 14.78
N CYS A 36 13.41 -1.21 14.37
CA CYS A 36 13.74 0.20 14.47
C CYS A 36 13.96 0.52 15.95
N THR A 37 15.17 0.33 16.45
CA THR A 37 15.60 0.83 17.75
C THR A 37 15.69 2.35 17.62
N ASN A 38 14.64 3.01 18.07
CA ASN A 38 14.60 4.46 18.29
C ASN A 38 15.69 4.84 19.31
N PRO A 39 16.71 5.65 18.95
CA PRO A 39 17.68 6.15 19.90
C PRO A 39 17.14 7.41 20.57
N SER A 40 16.01 7.32 21.26
CA SER A 40 15.59 8.36 22.20
C SER A 40 14.78 7.71 23.31
N LYS A 41 15.51 7.15 24.28
CA LYS A 41 15.11 6.90 25.69
C LYS A 41 16.12 5.94 26.30
N ARG A 42 17.30 6.46 26.62
CA ARG A 42 18.20 5.89 27.62
C ARG A 42 18.68 7.04 28.49
N LEU A 43 17.91 7.38 29.52
CA LEU A 43 18.32 8.13 30.71
C LEU A 43 17.07 8.44 31.55
N ALA A 44 16.51 7.42 32.18
CA ALA A 44 15.64 7.52 33.36
C ALA A 44 15.28 6.11 33.82
N ASP A 45 16.28 5.32 34.21
CA ASP A 45 16.00 4.15 35.04
C ASP A 45 17.22 3.88 35.92
N LEU A 46 17.22 4.53 37.08
CA LEU A 46 17.90 4.19 38.32
C LEU A 46 17.55 5.31 39.31
N GLY A 47 16.42 5.17 39.99
CA GLY A 47 15.91 6.16 40.92
C GLY A 47 14.85 5.58 41.82
N LEU A 48 15.15 4.45 42.45
CA LEU A 48 14.33 3.89 43.52
C LEU A 48 15.21 3.73 44.76
N LEU A 49 15.31 4.80 45.56
CA LEU A 49 15.37 4.74 47.02
C LEU A 49 14.98 6.13 47.54
N GLY A 50 13.79 6.20 48.14
CA GLY A 50 13.40 7.33 48.97
C GLY A 50 14.24 7.36 50.24
N LEU A 51 14.56 8.57 50.69
CA LEU A 51 14.73 8.90 52.09
C LEU A 51 14.23 10.34 52.27
N ASP A 52 13.18 10.43 53.07
CA ASP A 52 12.64 11.65 53.64
C ASP A 52 13.69 12.33 54.54
N VAL A 53 13.85 13.65 54.40
CA VAL A 53 14.35 14.53 55.46
C VAL A 53 13.59 15.85 55.35
N GLU A 54 12.82 16.14 56.40
CA GLU A 54 12.12 17.38 56.70
C GLU A 54 13.13 18.52 56.99
N ASP A 55 12.83 19.77 56.59
CA ASP A 55 12.60 20.88 57.55
C ASP A 55 12.20 22.19 56.83
N GLU A 56 11.03 22.70 57.22
CA GLU A 56 10.57 24.07 57.49
C GLU A 56 10.80 25.28 56.54
N ALA A 57 9.65 25.82 56.13
CA ALA A 57 9.19 27.22 56.11
C ALA A 57 9.98 28.34 55.39
N VAL A 58 9.32 28.99 54.42
CA VAL A 58 9.03 30.45 54.45
C VAL A 58 7.99 30.83 53.39
N SER A 59 7.08 31.72 53.79
CA SER A 59 5.96 32.32 53.07
C SER A 59 6.35 33.12 51.81
N GLY A 60 5.53 33.03 50.76
CA GLY A 60 5.59 33.90 49.60
C GLY A 60 4.33 33.82 48.76
N SER A 61 3.73 34.97 48.46
CA SER A 61 2.41 35.18 47.88
C SER A 61 2.40 35.09 46.34
N ALA A 62 1.21 34.77 45.81
CA ALA A 62 0.62 35.26 44.57
C ALA A 62 1.21 34.89 43.19
N GLU A 63 0.27 34.43 42.35
CA GLU A 63 0.17 34.58 40.88
C GLU A 63 1.20 33.88 39.99
N GLY A 64 0.69 32.93 39.20
CA GLY A 64 1.44 32.31 38.12
C GLY A 64 0.66 31.15 37.51
N SER A 65 -0.20 31.47 36.55
CA SER A 65 -0.93 30.49 35.74
C SER A 65 0.05 29.65 34.90
N GLU A 66 0.46 28.49 35.39
CA GLU A 66 1.19 27.51 34.60
C GLU A 66 0.20 26.44 34.11
N ALA A 67 -0.43 26.73 32.97
CA ALA A 67 -1.17 25.74 32.22
C ALA A 67 -0.20 24.61 31.85
N ARG A 68 -0.37 23.46 32.53
CA ARG A 68 0.27 22.19 32.16
C ARG A 68 -0.22 21.85 30.75
N SER A 69 0.58 22.24 29.75
CA SER A 69 0.34 21.90 28.36
C SER A 69 0.46 20.38 28.22
N GLU A 70 -0.67 19.71 28.26
CA GLU A 70 -0.81 18.39 27.69
C GLU A 70 -0.51 18.56 26.21
N GLY A 71 0.75 18.26 25.84
CA GLY A 71 1.14 18.10 24.46
C GLY A 71 0.30 16.96 23.89
N VAL A 72 -0.85 17.30 23.32
CA VAL A 72 -1.58 16.42 22.41
C VAL A 72 -0.61 16.16 21.27
N VAL A 73 0.10 15.03 21.35
CA VAL A 73 0.81 14.48 20.21
C VAL A 73 -0.30 14.15 19.22
N ARG A 74 -0.61 15.10 18.34
CA ARG A 74 -1.41 14.82 17.15
C ARG A 74 -0.54 13.90 16.34
N GLU A 75 -0.83 12.60 16.43
CA GLU A 75 -0.32 11.65 15.48
C GLU A 75 -0.82 12.12 14.11
N PHE A 76 0.06 12.81 13.39
CA PHE A 76 -0.10 13.04 11.97
C PHE A 76 0.12 11.68 11.32
N LYS A 77 -0.89 10.81 11.43
CA LYS A 77 -0.99 9.62 10.60
C LYS A 77 -0.79 10.14 9.18
N ARG A 78 0.30 9.69 8.53
CA ARG A 78 0.45 9.91 7.10
C ARG A 78 -0.70 9.13 6.49
N ASP A 79 -1.82 9.81 6.26
CA ASP A 79 -3.05 9.20 5.80
C ASP A 79 -2.86 8.87 4.33
N VAL A 80 -2.26 7.70 4.10
CA VAL A 80 -2.23 7.05 2.81
C VAL A 80 -3.68 6.89 2.36
N TYR A 81 -4.11 7.71 1.41
CA TYR A 81 -5.48 7.68 0.91
C TYR A 81 -5.68 6.55 -0.12
N SER A 82 -6.57 5.61 0.20
CA SER A 82 -6.96 4.48 -0.66
C SER A 82 -8.47 4.49 -0.93
N PRO A 83 -8.96 5.31 -1.86
CA PRO A 83 -10.39 5.41 -2.12
C PRO A 83 -10.97 4.11 -2.65
N ARG A 84 -12.06 3.63 -2.04
CA ARG A 84 -12.79 2.46 -2.53
C ARG A 84 -13.46 2.76 -3.87
N ILE A 85 -13.11 2.02 -4.91
CA ILE A 85 -13.78 2.12 -6.22
C ILE A 85 -15.23 1.61 -6.09
N THR A 86 -16.19 2.44 -6.50
CA THR A 86 -17.63 2.15 -6.47
C THR A 86 -18.19 1.77 -7.84
N HIS A 87 -17.59 2.26 -8.94
CA HIS A 87 -17.80 1.76 -10.29
C HIS A 87 -16.46 1.65 -11.04
N PRO A 88 -16.24 0.58 -11.82
CA PRO A 88 -17.20 -0.46 -12.20
C PRO A 88 -17.53 -1.46 -11.08
N THR A 89 -18.70 -2.08 -11.18
CA THR A 89 -19.17 -3.21 -10.35
C THR A 89 -19.02 -4.54 -11.10
N SER A 90 -19.25 -5.67 -10.43
CA SER A 90 -19.09 -7.02 -11.02
C SER A 90 -19.94 -7.29 -12.27
N GLY A 91 -21.08 -6.61 -12.40
CA GLY A 91 -21.97 -6.71 -13.57
C GLY A 91 -21.73 -5.63 -14.63
N SER A 92 -20.76 -4.75 -14.44
CA SER A 92 -20.52 -3.64 -15.36
C SER A 92 -19.99 -4.13 -16.70
N VAL A 93 -20.50 -3.54 -17.78
CA VAL A 93 -20.07 -3.82 -19.15
C VAL A 93 -19.71 -2.52 -19.85
N TRP A 94 -18.46 -2.37 -20.25
CA TRP A 94 -17.99 -1.26 -21.07
C TRP A 94 -17.88 -1.66 -22.54
N LYS A 95 -18.06 -0.69 -23.44
CA LYS A 95 -17.87 -0.88 -24.89
C LYS A 95 -16.63 -0.13 -25.34
N ALA A 96 -15.75 -0.80 -26.09
CA ALA A 96 -14.54 -0.18 -26.63
C ALA A 96 -14.88 1.07 -27.46
N GLY A 97 -14.07 2.12 -27.33
CA GLY A 97 -14.24 3.38 -28.03
C GLY A 97 -15.37 4.29 -27.53
N ARG A 98 -16.14 3.86 -26.52
CA ARG A 98 -17.12 4.70 -25.81
C ARG A 98 -16.48 5.37 -24.59
N ASN A 99 -17.11 6.41 -24.08
CA ASN A 99 -16.71 6.99 -22.80
C ASN A 99 -17.22 6.10 -21.66
N ALA A 100 -16.38 5.93 -20.66
CA ALA A 100 -16.71 5.29 -19.40
C ALA A 100 -16.24 6.18 -18.24
N THR A 101 -16.90 6.04 -17.10
CA THR A 101 -16.56 6.76 -15.88
C THR A 101 -16.24 5.73 -14.79
N VAL A 102 -15.09 5.90 -14.17
CA VAL A 102 -14.75 5.22 -12.92
C VAL A 102 -15.10 6.16 -11.78
N THR A 103 -15.74 5.64 -10.74
CA THR A 103 -16.13 6.40 -9.55
C THR A 103 -15.58 5.72 -8.30
N TRP A 104 -15.29 6.51 -7.28
CA TRP A 104 -14.84 6.03 -5.97
C TRP A 104 -15.45 6.85 -4.84
N ASP A 105 -15.38 6.28 -3.64
CA ASP A 105 -15.91 6.90 -2.44
C ASP A 105 -14.95 7.97 -1.88
N LEU A 106 -15.53 9.07 -1.40
CA LEU A 106 -14.84 10.19 -0.78
C LEU A 106 -15.11 10.29 0.73
N SER A 107 -15.96 9.44 1.32
CA SER A 107 -16.36 9.54 2.72
C SER A 107 -15.19 9.47 3.72
N ASP A 108 -14.12 8.78 3.34
CA ASP A 108 -12.96 8.50 4.17
C ASP A 108 -11.72 9.30 3.72
N MET A 109 -11.94 10.36 2.92
CA MET A 109 -10.86 11.22 2.44
C MET A 109 -10.23 12.02 3.59
N PRO A 110 -8.90 11.93 3.79
CA PRO A 110 -8.22 12.69 4.83
C PRO A 110 -8.21 14.19 4.49
N ARG A 111 -8.09 15.04 5.51
CA ARG A 111 -8.01 16.50 5.34
C ARG A 111 -6.81 16.93 4.49
N ASN A 112 -5.71 16.20 4.59
CA ASN A 112 -4.48 16.44 3.86
C ASN A 112 -4.15 15.22 3.01
N VAL A 113 -4.38 15.32 1.70
CA VAL A 113 -3.96 14.32 0.72
C VAL A 113 -2.56 14.69 0.23
N THR A 114 -1.57 13.84 0.52
CA THR A 114 -0.15 14.13 0.21
C THR A 114 0.11 14.14 -1.30
N ASN A 115 -0.55 13.26 -2.05
CA ASN A 115 -0.52 13.22 -3.52
C ASN A 115 -1.94 13.18 -4.11
N PRO A 116 -2.49 14.33 -4.56
CA PRO A 116 -3.83 14.37 -5.13
C PRO A 116 -3.90 13.89 -6.59
N TYR A 117 -2.76 13.61 -7.24
CA TYR A 117 -2.74 13.26 -8.65
C TYR A 117 -2.83 11.75 -8.86
N GLY A 118 -3.93 11.33 -9.46
CA GLY A 118 -4.25 9.95 -9.74
C GLY A 118 -3.76 9.47 -11.10
N THR A 119 -3.54 8.15 -11.19
CA THR A 119 -3.34 7.42 -12.43
C THR A 119 -4.27 6.21 -12.43
N LEU A 120 -5.01 6.04 -13.52
CA LEU A 120 -5.94 4.92 -13.68
C LEU A 120 -5.38 3.93 -14.70
N ILE A 121 -5.15 2.69 -14.27
CA ILE A 121 -4.57 1.62 -15.08
C ILE A 121 -5.61 0.54 -15.33
N LEU A 122 -5.61 -0.02 -16.55
CA LEU A 122 -6.38 -1.20 -16.90
C LEU A 122 -5.53 -2.46 -16.67
N GLY A 123 -6.15 -3.49 -16.12
CA GLY A 123 -5.57 -4.84 -16.02
C GLY A 123 -6.64 -5.90 -16.19
N TYR A 124 -6.26 -7.16 -16.03
CA TYR A 124 -7.20 -8.27 -15.95
C TYR A 124 -6.64 -9.35 -15.02
N ILE A 125 -7.53 -10.10 -14.38
CA ILE A 125 -7.14 -11.21 -13.50
C ILE A 125 -7.90 -12.44 -13.97
N SER A 126 -7.21 -13.34 -14.65
CA SER A 126 -7.83 -14.57 -15.13
C SER A 126 -7.95 -15.60 -14.01
N ASP A 127 -8.79 -16.61 -14.22
CA ASP A 127 -9.05 -17.63 -13.19
C ASP A 127 -7.90 -18.64 -13.05
N ASP A 128 -7.08 -18.78 -14.10
CA ASP A 128 -5.84 -19.57 -14.14
C ASP A 128 -4.63 -18.86 -13.52
N ASP A 129 -4.63 -17.52 -13.45
CA ASP A 129 -3.55 -16.71 -12.85
C ASP A 129 -4.11 -15.61 -11.93
N GLN A 130 -4.74 -16.03 -10.82
CA GLN A 130 -5.40 -15.11 -9.88
C GLN A 130 -4.43 -14.18 -9.12
N TYR A 131 -3.12 -14.44 -9.19
CA TYR A 131 -2.09 -13.67 -8.51
C TYR A 131 -1.49 -12.57 -9.39
N ASN A 132 -1.88 -12.52 -10.66
CA ASN A 132 -1.36 -11.57 -11.63
C ASN A 132 -2.49 -10.68 -12.18
N GLU A 133 -2.25 -9.38 -12.16
CA GLU A 133 -3.24 -8.38 -12.58
C GLU A 133 -3.04 -7.90 -14.02
N HIS A 134 -1.98 -8.38 -14.69
CA HIS A 134 -1.68 -8.10 -16.09
C HIS A 134 -1.86 -6.61 -16.47
N LEU A 135 -1.31 -5.73 -15.63
CA LEU A 135 -1.50 -4.28 -15.72
C LEU A 135 -0.86 -3.69 -16.99
N ASP A 136 -1.62 -2.90 -17.74
CA ASP A 136 -1.09 -2.10 -18.85
C ASP A 136 -0.55 -0.76 -18.34
N LEU A 137 0.66 -0.81 -17.78
CA LEU A 137 1.37 0.39 -17.28
C LEU A 137 1.81 1.33 -18.41
N ARG A 138 1.81 0.87 -19.68
CA ARG A 138 2.26 1.68 -20.82
C ARG A 138 1.15 2.56 -21.37
N HIS A 139 -0.11 2.16 -21.22
CA HIS A 139 -1.29 2.88 -21.72
C HIS A 139 -2.30 3.13 -20.60
N PRO A 140 -2.00 4.04 -19.66
CA PRO A 140 -2.95 4.44 -18.62
C PRO A 140 -4.26 4.94 -19.23
N LEU A 141 -5.39 4.58 -18.62
CA LEU A 141 -6.72 5.03 -19.00
C LEU A 141 -6.90 6.54 -18.77
N ALA A 142 -6.28 7.04 -17.69
CA ALA A 142 -6.22 8.46 -17.36
C ALA A 142 -4.99 8.75 -16.50
N LEU A 143 -4.45 9.97 -16.62
CA LEU A 143 -3.25 10.42 -15.92
C LEU A 143 -3.48 11.80 -15.31
N LYS A 144 -2.81 12.05 -14.17
CA LYS A 144 -2.70 13.36 -13.52
C LYS A 144 -4.05 14.03 -13.24
N PHE A 145 -5.12 13.24 -13.06
CA PHE A 145 -6.41 13.75 -12.63
C PHE A 145 -6.44 13.93 -11.13
N ASP A 146 -7.29 14.81 -10.64
CA ASP A 146 -7.46 15.03 -9.21
C ASP A 146 -8.34 13.95 -8.59
N ILE A 147 -7.79 13.16 -7.65
CA ILE A 147 -8.53 12.09 -6.97
C ILE A 147 -9.63 12.63 -6.05
N ARG A 148 -9.61 13.92 -5.72
CA ARG A 148 -10.63 14.56 -4.88
C ARG A 148 -11.97 14.75 -5.62
N HIS A 149 -12.01 14.55 -6.94
CA HIS A 149 -13.24 14.66 -7.72
C HIS A 149 -14.18 13.45 -7.56
N GLY A 150 -13.72 12.34 -6.99
CA GLY A 150 -14.54 11.13 -6.81
C GLY A 150 -14.80 10.34 -8.09
N ASN A 151 -14.34 10.84 -9.24
CA ASN A 151 -14.51 10.17 -10.51
C ASN A 151 -13.51 10.63 -11.58
N VAL A 152 -13.37 9.83 -12.62
CA VAL A 152 -12.68 10.20 -13.86
C VAL A 152 -13.38 9.57 -15.06
N THR A 153 -13.54 10.35 -16.12
CA THR A 153 -14.13 9.89 -17.39
C THR A 153 -13.05 9.83 -18.46
N PHE A 154 -13.04 8.75 -19.23
CA PHE A 154 -12.06 8.49 -20.29
C PHE A 154 -12.68 7.69 -21.43
N ARG A 155 -11.96 7.57 -22.54
CA ARG A 155 -12.36 6.74 -23.68
C ARG A 155 -11.81 5.33 -23.50
N VAL A 156 -12.70 4.34 -23.52
CA VAL A 156 -12.33 2.93 -23.35
C VAL A 156 -11.43 2.49 -24.51
N PRO A 157 -10.24 1.92 -24.23
CA PRO A 157 -9.31 1.49 -25.28
C PRO A 157 -9.88 0.30 -26.07
N LYS A 158 -9.34 0.07 -27.27
CA LYS A 158 -9.67 -1.11 -28.06
C LYS A 158 -8.86 -2.29 -27.53
N VAL A 159 -9.53 -3.19 -26.81
CA VAL A 159 -8.94 -4.39 -26.19
C VAL A 159 -9.77 -5.61 -26.56
N SER A 160 -9.21 -6.80 -26.36
CA SER A 160 -9.93 -8.07 -26.55
C SER A 160 -11.19 -8.11 -25.67
N SER A 161 -12.26 -8.73 -26.16
CA SER A 161 -13.46 -8.89 -25.33
C SER A 161 -13.18 -9.89 -24.21
N ARG A 162 -13.36 -9.47 -22.95
CA ARG A 162 -13.21 -10.33 -21.76
C ARG A 162 -14.18 -9.91 -20.65
N ALA A 163 -14.29 -10.74 -19.61
CA ALA A 163 -15.17 -10.54 -18.46
C ALA A 163 -14.44 -10.37 -17.12
N ASP A 164 -13.11 -10.36 -17.17
CA ASP A 164 -12.18 -10.43 -16.04
C ASP A 164 -11.29 -9.19 -15.93
N TYR A 165 -11.71 -8.07 -16.55
CA TYR A 165 -11.00 -6.80 -16.45
C TYR A 165 -11.10 -6.20 -15.05
N VAL A 166 -10.05 -5.50 -14.63
CA VAL A 166 -10.02 -4.68 -13.41
C VAL A 166 -9.42 -3.33 -13.73
N VAL A 167 -9.76 -2.31 -12.94
CA VAL A 167 -9.03 -1.04 -12.94
C VAL A 167 -8.31 -0.86 -11.62
N ILE A 168 -7.10 -0.31 -11.70
CA ILE A 168 -6.31 0.11 -10.55
C ILE A 168 -6.22 1.63 -10.54
N LEU A 169 -6.66 2.24 -9.45
CA LEU A 169 -6.48 3.65 -9.16
C LEU A 169 -5.24 3.83 -8.30
N PHE A 170 -4.18 4.41 -8.86
CA PHE A 170 -3.00 4.84 -8.14
C PHE A 170 -3.13 6.32 -7.75
N GLY A 171 -2.66 6.68 -6.56
CA GLY A 171 -2.52 8.06 -6.12
C GLY A 171 -1.57 8.13 -4.93
N ASP A 172 -2.12 8.21 -3.73
CA ASP A 172 -1.37 8.07 -2.47
C ASP A 172 -1.20 6.58 -2.09
N SER A 173 -2.13 5.72 -2.51
CA SER A 173 -2.01 4.25 -2.57
C SER A 173 -2.75 3.68 -3.80
N GLY A 174 -2.65 2.37 -4.01
CA GLY A 174 -3.40 1.63 -5.05
C GLY A 174 -4.73 1.09 -4.53
N ASN A 175 -5.81 1.22 -5.30
CA ASN A 175 -7.10 0.56 -5.05
C ASN A 175 -7.61 -0.14 -6.31
N ARG A 176 -8.28 -1.28 -6.14
CA ARG A 176 -8.71 -2.17 -7.22
C ARG A 176 -10.22 -2.33 -7.28
N SER A 177 -10.78 -2.29 -8.49
CA SER A 177 -12.21 -2.58 -8.71
C SER A 177 -12.54 -4.07 -8.61
N PRO A 178 -13.82 -4.43 -8.45
CA PRO A 178 -14.31 -5.74 -8.88
C PRO A 178 -13.97 -6.05 -10.35
N LYS A 179 -13.97 -7.34 -10.71
CA LYS A 179 -13.86 -7.79 -12.11
C LYS A 179 -15.06 -7.26 -12.92
N PHE A 180 -14.87 -6.83 -14.15
CA PHE A 180 -15.95 -6.38 -15.03
C PHE A 180 -15.67 -6.74 -16.50
N SER A 181 -16.64 -6.49 -17.38
CA SER A 181 -16.52 -6.84 -18.80
C SER A 181 -16.21 -5.64 -19.70
N ILE A 182 -15.36 -5.86 -20.71
CA ILE A 182 -15.21 -4.96 -21.85
C ILE A 182 -15.57 -5.74 -23.12
N LYS A 183 -16.40 -5.15 -23.98
CA LYS A 183 -16.80 -5.68 -25.29
C LYS A 183 -16.29 -4.78 -26.41
N GLY A 184 -15.70 -5.41 -27.43
CA GLY A 184 -15.12 -4.77 -28.61
C GLY A 184 -16.13 -4.46 -29.71
#